data_AF-A0A2K2DLF7-F1
#
_entry.id   AF-A0A2K2DLF7-F1
#
_cell.length_a   1.000
_cell.length_b   1.000
_cell.length_c   1.000
_cell.angle_alpha   90.00
_cell.angle_beta   90.00
_cell.angle_gamma   90.00
#
_symmetry.space_group_name_H-M   'P 1'
#
loop_
_entity.id
_entity.type
_entity.pdbx_description
1 polymer ?
#
loop_
_entity_poly.entity_id
_entity_poly.type
_entity_poly.pdbx_seq_one_letter_code
_entity_poly.pdbx_strand_id
1 'polypeptide(L)'
;MCSANFHSYSPSNLPLWCFFLESFKVHLKGLWKSECRCGPEISSVKDLSITAEWNMESSLCPCTEPGNSLSAPLASWEEYYRWRSLPLHSPAAVLLHWPLTLYHCLQLSRIQASRCDANDTLRIHYLGPEKELLQLPVFAELLALFPGVHLCIELVGPTVPRSRDGEVLNISSYAHCSAESCCCRSFAASEDVNCSALTLKLWKGVYHERYSDMV
;
A
#
# COMPACT_ATOMS: atom_id res chain seq x y z
N MET A 1 36.99 14.74 -4.99
CA MET A 1 35.93 15.73 -5.29
C MET A 1 35.13 15.20 -6.46
N CYS A 2 34.08 14.41 -6.19
CA CYS A 2 33.17 13.96 -7.24
C CYS A 2 31.99 14.92 -7.27
N SER A 3 31.96 15.79 -8.28
CA SER A 3 30.85 16.69 -8.54
C SER A 3 29.64 15.86 -8.97
N ALA A 4 28.59 15.86 -8.14
CA ALA A 4 27.28 15.36 -8.54
C ALA A 4 26.67 16.41 -9.49
N ASN A 5 26.54 16.06 -10.77
CA ASN A 5 25.79 16.86 -11.73
C ASN A 5 24.30 16.81 -11.37
N PHE A 6 23.84 17.79 -10.60
CA PHE A 6 22.42 18.11 -10.51
C PHE A 6 21.98 18.71 -11.84
N HIS A 7 21.47 17.87 -12.74
CA HIS A 7 20.65 18.36 -13.84
C HIS A 7 19.32 18.83 -13.23
N SER A 8 19.19 20.15 -13.07
CA SER A 8 17.91 20.82 -12.86
C SER A 8 17.01 20.51 -14.05
N TYR A 9 16.05 19.59 -13.88
CA TYR A 9 15.04 19.32 -14.90
C TYR A 9 14.14 20.55 -15.06
N SER A 10 14.15 21.15 -16.26
CA SER A 10 13.17 22.15 -16.65
C SER A 10 11.78 21.49 -16.70
N PRO A 11 10.72 22.11 -16.14
CA PRO A 11 9.37 21.54 -16.12
C PRO A 11 8.79 21.24 -17.52
N SER A 12 9.39 21.77 -18.58
CA SER A 12 8.96 21.58 -19.98
C SER A 12 9.31 20.22 -20.61
N ASN A 13 10.09 19.34 -19.94
CA ASN A 13 10.53 18.05 -20.48
C ASN A 13 10.24 16.84 -19.57
N LEU A 14 9.33 16.98 -18.60
CA LEU A 14 8.95 15.86 -17.74
C LEU A 14 8.12 14.82 -18.53
N PRO A 15 8.36 13.51 -18.35
CA PRO A 15 7.45 12.48 -18.86
C PRO A 15 6.01 12.75 -18.39
N LEU A 16 5.01 12.48 -19.23
CA LEU A 16 3.58 12.75 -18.94
C LEU A 16 3.15 12.30 -17.53
N TRP A 17 3.64 11.14 -17.10
CA TRP A 17 3.34 10.59 -15.79
C TRP A 17 3.95 11.39 -14.63
N CYS A 18 5.15 11.92 -14.80
CA CYS A 18 5.78 12.78 -13.81
C CYS A 18 5.08 14.14 -13.74
N PHE A 19 4.65 14.68 -14.88
CA PHE A 19 3.83 15.89 -14.93
C PHE A 19 2.49 15.70 -14.21
N PHE A 20 1.83 14.55 -14.40
CA PHE A 20 0.61 14.20 -13.68
C PHE A 20 0.83 14.20 -12.15
N LEU A 21 1.88 13.53 -11.66
CA LEU A 21 2.20 13.50 -10.23
C LEU A 21 2.62 14.88 -9.68
N GLU A 22 3.26 15.71 -10.50
CA GLU A 22 3.59 17.10 -10.15
C GLU A 22 2.34 17.96 -9.97
N SER A 23 1.28 17.72 -10.76
CA SER A 23 0.01 18.46 -10.59
C SER A 23 -0.65 18.23 -9.22
N PHE A 24 -0.36 17.10 -8.57
CA PHE A 24 -0.75 16.79 -7.19
C PHE A 24 0.37 17.07 -6.16
N LYS A 25 1.50 17.63 -6.60
CA LYS A 25 2.69 17.93 -5.78
C LYS A 25 3.31 16.71 -5.10
N VAL A 26 3.09 15.51 -5.63
CA VAL A 26 3.59 14.23 -5.09
C VAL A 26 4.76 13.65 -5.87
N HIS A 27 5.20 14.32 -6.92
CA HIS A 27 6.35 13.89 -7.72
C HIS A 27 7.58 13.60 -6.85
N LEU A 28 8.13 12.39 -6.97
CA LEU A 28 9.30 11.90 -6.21
C LEU A 28 9.14 11.96 -4.67
N LYS A 29 7.91 11.91 -4.14
CA LYS A 29 7.63 11.95 -2.70
C LYS A 29 6.95 10.68 -2.19
N GLY A 30 7.29 10.29 -0.97
CA GLY A 30 6.65 9.20 -0.22
C GLY A 30 6.39 7.95 -1.06
N LEU A 31 5.15 7.48 -1.02
CA LEU A 31 4.66 6.29 -1.73
C LEU A 31 4.70 6.44 -3.28
N TRP A 32 4.82 7.65 -3.81
CA TRP A 32 4.75 7.96 -5.24
C TRP A 32 6.10 7.90 -5.95
N LYS A 33 7.21 7.74 -5.20
CA LYS A 33 8.57 7.72 -5.76
C LYS A 33 8.72 6.67 -6.86
N SER A 34 8.24 5.45 -6.64
CA SER A 34 8.29 4.31 -7.58
C SER A 34 7.47 4.51 -8.85
N GLU A 35 6.55 5.47 -8.84
CA GLU A 35 5.75 5.80 -10.01
C GLU A 35 6.49 6.74 -10.95
N CYS A 36 7.47 7.49 -10.47
CA CYS A 36 8.23 8.44 -11.28
C CYS A 36 9.32 7.73 -12.10
N ARG A 37 9.40 8.03 -13.40
CA ARG A 37 10.44 7.47 -14.30
C ARG A 37 11.71 8.30 -14.40
N CYS A 38 11.69 9.55 -13.92
CA CYS A 38 12.84 10.46 -13.97
C CYS A 38 13.65 10.51 -12.67
N GLY A 39 13.26 9.72 -11.66
CA GLY A 39 14.01 9.60 -10.41
C GLY A 39 15.22 8.67 -10.57
N PRO A 40 16.19 8.72 -9.64
CA PRO A 40 17.25 7.72 -9.58
C PRO A 40 16.64 6.33 -9.37
N GLU A 41 17.31 5.28 -9.87
CA GLU A 41 16.91 3.91 -9.54
C GLU A 41 16.87 3.73 -8.03
N ILE A 42 15.71 3.24 -7.56
CA ILE A 42 15.42 3.10 -6.14
C ILE A 42 16.25 1.94 -5.62
N SER A 43 17.40 2.29 -5.07
CA SER A 43 18.47 1.34 -4.69
C SER A 43 18.59 1.15 -3.18
N SER A 44 17.83 1.91 -2.38
CA SER A 44 18.00 1.96 -0.93
C SER A 44 16.89 1.25 -0.18
N VAL A 45 17.27 0.45 0.82
CA VAL A 45 16.38 -0.20 1.79
C VAL A 45 15.48 0.82 2.51
N LYS A 46 15.95 2.08 2.66
CA LYS A 46 15.18 3.16 3.29
C LYS A 46 13.93 3.56 2.51
N ASP A 47 13.90 3.35 1.19
CA ASP A 47 12.74 3.70 0.37
C ASP A 47 11.60 2.67 0.49
N LEU A 48 11.87 1.51 1.10
CA LEU A 48 10.88 0.46 1.35
C LEU A 48 10.25 0.57 2.75
N SER A 49 10.38 1.73 3.38
CA SER A 49 9.89 1.97 4.74
C SER A 49 8.37 1.83 4.82
N ILE A 50 7.90 1.15 5.87
CA ILE A 50 6.49 1.10 6.23
C ILE A 50 5.95 2.48 6.70
N THR A 51 6.83 3.45 6.93
CA THR A 51 6.48 4.81 7.36
C THR A 51 6.29 5.78 6.19
N ALA A 52 6.34 5.31 4.94
CA ALA A 52 6.11 6.16 3.78
C ALA A 52 4.69 6.76 3.81
N GLU A 53 4.62 8.08 3.64
CA GLU A 53 3.37 8.84 3.69
C GLU A 53 2.76 9.04 2.30
N TRP A 54 1.47 9.39 2.26
CA TRP A 54 0.80 9.81 1.03
C TRP A 54 1.34 11.12 0.47
N ASN A 55 1.89 12.01 1.32
CA ASN A 55 2.31 13.36 0.93
C ASN A 55 1.22 14.17 0.17
N MET A 56 -0.06 13.87 0.43
CA MET A 56 -1.22 14.59 -0.10
C MET A 56 -2.12 15.08 1.02
N GLU A 57 -3.00 16.02 0.71
CA GLU A 57 -4.06 16.45 1.63
C GLU A 57 -4.97 15.29 2.04
N SER A 58 -5.49 15.33 3.27
CA SER A 58 -6.35 14.28 3.83
C SER A 58 -7.63 14.04 3.01
N SER A 59 -8.11 15.06 2.30
CA SER A 59 -9.27 14.98 1.40
C SER A 59 -9.02 14.15 0.14
N LEU A 60 -7.75 13.88 -0.20
CA LEU A 60 -7.36 13.19 -1.43
C LEU A 60 -6.82 11.78 -1.16
N CYS A 61 -6.63 11.35 0.08
CA CYS A 61 -6.09 10.03 0.39
C CYS A 61 -6.81 9.33 1.55
N PRO A 62 -6.92 8.00 1.51
CA PRO A 62 -7.46 7.21 2.62
C PRO A 62 -6.44 7.09 3.76
N CYS A 63 -6.29 8.16 4.55
CA CYS A 63 -5.34 8.23 5.67
C CYS A 63 -5.95 7.90 7.04
N THR A 64 -7.25 7.60 7.08
CA THR A 64 -8.01 7.25 8.28
C THR A 64 -8.96 6.10 7.98
N GLU A 65 -9.58 5.56 9.04
CA GLU A 65 -10.71 4.64 8.89
C GLU A 65 -11.81 5.24 8.01
N PRO A 66 -12.53 4.41 7.23
CA PRO A 66 -13.72 4.85 6.52
C PRO A 66 -14.83 5.25 7.50
N GLY A 67 -15.68 6.19 7.10
CA GLY A 67 -16.78 6.65 7.95
C GLY A 67 -17.88 5.61 8.20
N ASN A 68 -17.96 4.58 7.35
CA ASN A 68 -18.97 3.53 7.43
C ASN A 68 -18.36 2.17 7.02
N SER A 69 -18.81 1.08 7.66
CA SER A 69 -18.48 -0.28 7.22
C SER A 69 -19.10 -0.59 5.86
N LEU A 70 -18.46 -1.48 5.08
CA LEU A 70 -19.02 -1.95 3.82
C LEU A 70 -20.32 -2.72 4.02
N SER A 71 -21.38 -2.28 3.35
CA SER A 71 -22.69 -2.95 3.34
C SER A 71 -22.82 -4.01 2.23
N ALA A 72 -22.02 -3.87 1.17
CA ALA A 72 -21.95 -4.79 0.04
C ALA A 72 -20.54 -4.80 -0.57
N PRO A 73 -20.15 -5.87 -1.28
CA PRO A 73 -18.89 -5.88 -2.01
C PRO A 73 -18.81 -4.75 -3.03
N LEU A 74 -17.66 -4.09 -3.11
CA LEU A 74 -17.40 -3.04 -4.10
C LEU A 74 -17.22 -3.67 -5.48
N ALA A 75 -17.87 -3.09 -6.49
CA ALA A 75 -17.84 -3.55 -7.88
C ALA A 75 -17.06 -2.62 -8.82
N SER A 76 -16.73 -1.40 -8.39
CA SER A 76 -16.03 -0.42 -9.21
C SER A 76 -15.18 0.57 -8.40
N TRP A 77 -14.26 1.25 -9.08
CA TRP A 77 -13.51 2.36 -8.51
C TRP A 77 -14.41 3.51 -8.04
N GLU A 78 -15.50 3.80 -8.78
CA GLU A 78 -16.44 4.85 -8.40
C GLU A 78 -17.11 4.55 -7.05
N GLU A 79 -17.50 3.29 -6.84
CA GLU A 79 -18.05 2.84 -5.55
C GLU A 79 -17.03 2.92 -4.44
N TYR A 80 -15.78 2.50 -4.67
CA TYR A 80 -14.70 2.64 -3.69
C TYR A 80 -14.48 4.11 -3.30
N TYR A 81 -14.37 5.01 -4.28
CA TYR A 81 -14.15 6.44 -4.04
C TYR A 81 -15.32 7.05 -3.27
N ARG A 82 -16.57 6.70 -3.62
CA ARG A 82 -17.76 7.12 -2.88
C ARG A 82 -17.74 6.62 -1.44
N TRP A 83 -17.40 5.35 -1.23
CA TRP A 83 -17.33 4.75 0.11
C TRP A 83 -16.23 5.39 0.97
N ARG A 84 -15.08 5.72 0.38
CA ARG A 84 -13.99 6.43 1.08
C ARG A 84 -14.16 7.95 1.13
N SER A 85 -15.25 8.49 0.63
CA SER A 85 -15.47 9.94 0.54
C SER A 85 -14.33 10.67 -0.20
N LEU A 86 -13.74 10.01 -1.20
CA LEU A 86 -12.69 10.57 -2.04
C LEU A 86 -13.28 11.19 -3.30
N PRO A 87 -12.80 12.37 -3.74
CA PRO A 87 -13.21 12.93 -5.00
C PRO A 87 -12.61 12.13 -6.18
N LEU A 88 -13.35 11.96 -7.28
CA LEU A 88 -12.89 11.16 -8.44
C LEU A 88 -11.57 11.64 -9.08
N HIS A 89 -11.20 12.90 -8.88
CA HIS A 89 -9.92 13.43 -9.35
C HIS A 89 -8.75 13.09 -8.43
N SER A 90 -8.97 12.48 -7.26
CA SER A 90 -7.88 12.00 -6.42
C SER A 90 -7.06 10.94 -7.18
N PRO A 91 -5.72 11.02 -7.14
CA PRO A 91 -4.84 10.05 -7.79
C PRO A 91 -4.70 8.75 -7.00
N ALA A 92 -5.40 8.58 -5.87
CA ALA A 92 -5.21 7.46 -4.95
C ALA A 92 -5.30 6.07 -5.63
N ALA A 93 -6.13 5.92 -6.67
CA ALA A 93 -6.23 4.69 -7.45
C ALA A 93 -4.89 4.19 -8.00
N VAL A 94 -3.96 5.10 -8.32
CA VAL A 94 -2.62 4.74 -8.81
C VAL A 94 -1.87 3.89 -7.80
N LEU A 95 -2.01 4.15 -6.51
CA LEU A 95 -1.34 3.39 -5.45
C LEU A 95 -2.21 2.25 -4.91
N LEU A 96 -3.53 2.43 -4.90
CA LEU A 96 -4.48 1.48 -4.35
C LEU A 96 -4.81 0.31 -5.29
N HIS A 97 -4.40 0.37 -6.56
CA HIS A 97 -4.74 -0.69 -7.49
C HIS A 97 -4.20 -2.05 -7.04
N TRP A 98 -3.07 -2.13 -6.33
CA TRP A 98 -2.55 -3.39 -5.78
C TRP A 98 -3.46 -3.99 -4.71
N PRO A 99 -3.75 -3.32 -3.58
CA PRO A 99 -4.64 -3.87 -2.56
C PRO A 99 -6.07 -4.08 -3.08
N LEU A 100 -6.61 -3.19 -3.90
CA LEU A 100 -7.96 -3.39 -4.43
C LEU A 100 -8.04 -4.53 -5.44
N THR A 101 -6.98 -4.80 -6.19
CA THR A 101 -6.91 -6.01 -7.04
C THR A 101 -6.97 -7.27 -6.18
N LEU A 102 -6.20 -7.32 -5.08
CA LEU A 102 -6.29 -8.44 -4.14
C LEU A 102 -7.70 -8.60 -3.57
N TYR A 103 -8.32 -7.50 -3.12
CA TYR A 103 -9.70 -7.50 -2.65
C TYR A 103 -10.66 -8.11 -3.69
N HIS A 104 -10.61 -7.63 -4.93
CA HIS A 104 -11.49 -8.13 -6.00
C HIS A 104 -11.22 -9.61 -6.34
N CYS A 105 -9.97 -10.05 -6.39
CA CYS A 105 -9.64 -11.46 -6.58
C CYS A 105 -10.24 -12.35 -5.49
N LEU A 106 -10.16 -11.91 -4.23
CA LEU A 106 -10.74 -12.64 -3.09
C LEU A 106 -12.27 -12.67 -3.17
N GLN A 107 -12.91 -11.55 -3.50
CA GLN A 107 -14.36 -11.50 -3.72
C GLN A 107 -14.82 -12.47 -4.83
N LEU A 108 -14.10 -12.50 -5.96
CA LEU A 108 -14.41 -13.39 -7.09
C LEU A 108 -14.20 -14.86 -6.75
N SER A 109 -13.20 -15.18 -5.93
CA SER A 109 -12.89 -16.56 -5.53
C SER A 109 -13.96 -17.21 -4.64
N ARG A 110 -15.02 -16.46 -4.29
CA ARG A 110 -16.07 -16.90 -3.34
C ARG A 110 -15.48 -17.43 -2.05
N ILE A 111 -14.36 -16.89 -1.57
CA ILE A 111 -13.95 -17.09 -0.18
C ILE A 111 -15.12 -16.57 0.65
N GLN A 112 -15.94 -17.52 1.09
CA GLN A 112 -17.04 -17.31 1.99
C GLN A 112 -16.38 -16.80 3.28
N ALA A 113 -16.35 -15.48 3.44
CA ALA A 113 -16.04 -14.84 4.72
C ALA A 113 -16.95 -15.39 5.86
N SER A 114 -18.02 -16.13 5.52
CA SER A 114 -18.83 -16.91 6.44
C SER A 114 -18.20 -18.23 6.95
N ARG A 115 -16.97 -18.57 6.55
CA ARG A 115 -16.26 -19.78 7.02
C ARG A 115 -14.99 -19.51 7.81
N CYS A 116 -14.53 -18.26 7.86
CA CYS A 116 -13.41 -17.90 8.72
C CYS A 116 -13.98 -17.63 10.10
N ASP A 117 -13.67 -18.50 11.06
CA ASP A 117 -13.93 -18.19 12.46
C ASP A 117 -13.13 -16.92 12.84
N ALA A 118 -13.52 -16.20 13.90
CA ALA A 118 -12.87 -14.94 14.30
C ALA A 118 -11.34 -15.04 14.58
N ASN A 119 -10.78 -16.25 14.57
CA ASN A 119 -9.35 -16.53 14.71
C ASN A 119 -8.67 -17.03 13.42
N ASP A 120 -9.40 -17.20 12.32
CA ASP A 120 -8.82 -17.71 11.08
C ASP A 120 -8.01 -16.63 10.36
N THR A 121 -6.76 -16.99 10.05
CA THR A 121 -5.86 -16.15 9.27
C THR A 121 -6.01 -16.47 7.79
N LEU A 122 -6.45 -15.50 6.99
CA LEU A 122 -6.43 -15.60 5.54
C LEU A 122 -5.00 -15.33 5.05
N ARG A 123 -4.33 -16.39 4.60
CA ARG A 123 -2.97 -16.32 4.04
C ARG A 123 -3.02 -16.15 2.52
N ILE A 124 -2.32 -15.14 2.01
CA ILE A 124 -2.22 -14.80 0.59
C ILE A 124 -0.74 -14.88 0.19
N HIS A 125 -0.40 -15.69 -0.81
CA HIS A 125 0.95 -15.71 -1.37
C HIS A 125 0.99 -14.79 -2.60
N TYR A 126 1.64 -13.64 -2.47
CA TYR A 126 1.80 -12.64 -3.53
C TYR A 126 3.11 -12.89 -4.28
N LEU A 127 3.02 -13.29 -5.55
CA LEU A 127 4.19 -13.70 -6.32
C LEU A 127 4.71 -12.55 -7.19
N GLY A 128 6.02 -12.32 -7.14
CA GLY A 128 6.71 -11.32 -7.96
C GLY A 128 6.38 -9.87 -7.61
N PRO A 129 6.46 -9.44 -6.33
CA PRO A 129 6.26 -8.04 -5.95
C PRO A 129 7.37 -7.16 -6.55
N GLU A 130 7.04 -6.04 -7.17
CA GLU A 130 8.00 -5.09 -7.74
C GLU A 130 7.88 -3.74 -7.03
N LYS A 131 7.06 -2.83 -7.56
CA LYS A 131 6.82 -1.50 -6.99
C LYS A 131 6.07 -1.56 -5.66
N GLU A 132 5.31 -2.62 -5.46
CA GLU A 132 4.53 -2.92 -4.25
C GLU A 132 5.44 -2.95 -3.02
N LEU A 133 6.70 -3.37 -3.17
CA LEU A 133 7.68 -3.38 -2.08
C LEU A 133 7.99 -1.96 -1.55
N LEU A 134 7.80 -0.93 -2.37
CA LEU A 134 7.97 0.49 -2.03
C LEU A 134 6.66 1.14 -1.56
N GLN A 135 5.56 0.41 -1.67
CA GLN A 135 4.21 0.89 -1.41
C GLN A 135 3.52 0.05 -0.33
N LEU A 136 4.25 -0.75 0.44
CA LEU A 136 3.68 -1.64 1.47
C LEU A 136 2.61 -0.98 2.39
N PRO A 137 2.74 0.29 2.81
CA PRO A 137 1.71 0.95 3.62
C PRO A 137 0.33 1.05 2.95
N VAL A 138 0.24 1.01 1.62
CA VAL A 138 -1.04 1.09 0.90
C VAL A 138 -1.90 -0.15 1.15
N PHE A 139 -1.28 -1.29 1.52
CA PHE A 139 -2.01 -2.50 1.87
C PHE A 139 -2.82 -2.36 3.16
N ALA A 140 -2.56 -1.34 3.99
CA ALA A 140 -3.40 -1.01 5.14
C ALA A 140 -4.88 -0.83 4.76
N GLU A 141 -5.18 -0.46 3.51
CA GLU A 141 -6.55 -0.35 3.02
C GLU A 141 -7.35 -1.67 3.14
N LEU A 142 -6.67 -2.82 3.10
CA LEU A 142 -7.30 -4.13 3.24
C LEU A 142 -7.91 -4.33 4.63
N LEU A 143 -7.45 -3.61 5.66
CA LEU A 143 -7.98 -3.69 7.02
C LEU A 143 -9.48 -3.36 7.07
N ALA A 144 -9.88 -2.29 6.39
CA ALA A 144 -11.27 -1.86 6.30
C ALA A 144 -12.10 -2.73 5.35
N LEU A 145 -11.47 -3.34 4.34
CA LEU A 145 -12.14 -4.17 3.34
C LEU A 145 -12.44 -5.58 3.84
N PHE A 146 -11.70 -6.06 4.85
CA PHE A 146 -11.87 -7.35 5.50
C PHE A 146 -11.98 -7.19 7.03
N PRO A 147 -13.08 -6.61 7.54
CA PRO A 147 -13.28 -6.43 8.98
C PRO A 147 -13.33 -7.78 9.70
N GLY A 148 -12.57 -7.90 10.80
CA GLY A 148 -12.52 -9.10 11.63
C GLY A 148 -11.70 -10.27 11.05
N VAL A 149 -10.98 -10.06 9.95
CA VAL A 149 -10.11 -11.07 9.34
C VAL A 149 -8.64 -10.72 9.61
N HIS A 150 -7.88 -11.69 10.10
CA HIS A 150 -6.43 -11.58 10.17
C HIS A 150 -5.85 -11.89 8.79
N LEU A 151 -5.26 -10.90 8.13
CA LEU A 151 -4.66 -11.05 6.80
C LEU A 151 -3.15 -11.28 6.95
N CYS A 152 -2.63 -12.34 6.32
CA CYS A 152 -1.21 -12.58 6.20
C CYS A 152 -0.82 -12.62 4.72
N ILE A 153 -0.11 -11.61 4.23
CA ILE A 153 0.36 -11.55 2.84
C ILE A 153 1.84 -11.89 2.81
N GLU A 154 2.19 -12.99 2.15
CA GLU A 154 3.56 -13.43 1.94
C GLU A 154 4.01 -13.00 0.54
N LEU A 155 4.79 -11.93 0.46
CA LEU A 155 5.32 -11.35 -0.77
C LEU A 155 6.62 -12.06 -1.16
N VAL A 156 6.58 -12.86 -2.22
CA VAL A 156 7.68 -13.74 -2.63
C VAL A 156 8.19 -13.35 -4.01
N GLY A 157 9.47 -12.98 -4.11
CA GLY A 157 10.06 -12.70 -5.42
C GLY A 157 11.56 -12.41 -5.41
N PRO A 158 12.22 -12.46 -6.58
CA PRO A 158 13.65 -12.22 -6.70
C PRO A 158 14.05 -10.75 -6.44
N THR A 159 13.10 -9.84 -6.58
CA THR A 159 13.20 -8.38 -6.36
C THR A 159 13.24 -7.99 -4.89
N VAL A 160 12.78 -8.86 -3.98
CA VAL A 160 12.89 -8.62 -2.53
C VAL A 160 14.38 -8.46 -2.18
N PRO A 161 14.78 -7.37 -1.51
CA PRO A 161 16.18 -7.17 -1.13
C PRO A 161 16.64 -8.25 -0.16
N ARG A 162 17.91 -8.69 -0.29
CA ARG A 162 18.50 -9.69 0.61
C ARG A 162 18.43 -9.27 2.09
N SER A 163 18.53 -7.98 2.36
CA SER A 163 18.47 -7.42 3.72
C SER A 163 17.08 -7.49 4.36
N ARG A 164 16.04 -7.76 3.57
CA ARG A 164 14.64 -7.85 4.01
C ARG A 164 14.06 -9.26 3.86
N ASP A 165 14.88 -10.24 3.50
CA ASP A 165 14.45 -11.62 3.38
C ASP A 165 14.07 -12.17 4.77
N GLY A 166 12.87 -12.74 4.88
CA GLY A 166 12.28 -13.21 6.14
C GLY A 166 11.71 -12.10 7.04
N GLU A 167 11.69 -10.84 6.59
CA GLU A 167 11.16 -9.74 7.39
C GLU A 167 9.64 -9.85 7.56
N VAL A 168 9.17 -9.61 8.78
CA VAL A 168 7.74 -9.59 9.14
C VAL A 168 7.36 -8.18 9.55
N LEU A 169 6.34 -7.64 8.90
CA LEU A 169 5.81 -6.29 9.11
C LEU A 169 4.36 -6.40 9.60
N ASN A 170 4.04 -5.69 10.68
CA ASN A 170 2.67 -5.57 11.16
C ASN A 170 2.13 -4.19 10.78
N ILE A 171 1.06 -4.17 9.98
CA ILE A 171 0.34 -2.95 9.60
C ILE A 171 -0.96 -2.89 10.40
N SER A 172 -1.05 -1.89 11.27
CA SER A 172 -2.22 -1.61 12.10
C SER A 172 -2.78 -0.20 11.88
N SER A 173 -2.17 0.60 11.01
CA SER A 173 -2.61 1.96 10.70
C SER A 173 -2.37 2.32 9.24
N TYR A 174 -3.15 3.29 8.76
CA TYR A 174 -3.02 3.84 7.42
C TYR A 174 -1.80 4.75 7.30
N ALA A 175 -1.23 4.81 6.09
CA ALA A 175 -0.22 5.81 5.77
C ALA A 175 -0.78 7.23 6.02
N HIS A 176 0.04 8.10 6.60
CA HIS A 176 -0.40 9.46 6.95
C HIS A 176 -0.53 10.35 5.71
N CYS A 177 -1.46 11.32 5.79
CA CYS A 177 -1.53 12.44 4.84
C CYS A 177 -0.51 13.53 5.19
N SER A 178 -0.36 14.57 4.36
CA SER A 178 0.54 15.69 4.62
C SER A 178 -0.01 16.76 5.58
N ALA A 179 -1.30 16.70 5.94
CA ALA A 179 -1.91 17.73 6.79
C ALA A 179 -1.53 17.53 8.27
N GLU A 180 -0.96 18.57 8.89
CA GLU A 180 -0.50 18.53 10.29
C GLU A 180 -1.66 18.41 11.29
N SER A 181 -2.80 19.04 10.99
CA SER A 181 -4.01 19.01 11.83
C SER A 181 -4.86 17.75 11.63
N CYS A 182 -4.45 16.84 10.74
CA CYS A 182 -5.22 15.63 10.49
C CYS A 182 -5.06 14.64 11.65
N CYS A 183 -6.17 14.04 12.07
CA CYS A 183 -6.18 13.07 13.15
C CYS A 183 -5.33 11.83 12.87
N CYS A 184 -5.04 11.50 11.60
CA CYS A 184 -4.13 10.39 11.24
C CYS A 184 -2.74 10.51 11.89
N ARG A 185 -2.30 11.73 12.28
CA ARG A 185 -1.03 11.97 12.98
C ARG A 185 -1.13 11.90 14.50
N SER A 186 -2.36 11.96 15.03
CA SER A 186 -2.64 12.01 16.46
C SER A 186 -3.02 10.63 17.04
N PHE A 187 -3.48 9.71 16.19
CA PHE A 187 -3.82 8.36 16.60
C PHE A 187 -2.57 7.48 16.68
N ALA A 188 -1.96 7.41 17.86
CA ALA A 188 -1.17 6.25 18.25
C ALA A 188 -2.15 5.08 18.45
N ALA A 189 -1.82 3.91 17.89
CA ALA A 189 -2.64 2.70 17.90
C ALA A 189 -3.33 2.48 19.25
N SER A 190 -4.67 2.47 19.28
CA SER A 190 -5.39 1.99 20.45
C SER A 190 -5.15 0.49 20.58
N GLU A 191 -4.83 0.04 21.79
CA GLU A 191 -4.78 -1.38 22.16
C GLU A 191 -6.21 -1.94 22.25
N ASP A 192 -6.98 -1.87 21.17
CA ASP A 192 -8.28 -2.53 21.11
C ASP A 192 -8.11 -3.97 20.60
N VAL A 193 -8.48 -4.89 21.48
CA VAL A 193 -8.24 -6.35 21.46
C VAL A 193 -9.05 -7.10 20.38
N ASN A 194 -9.50 -6.41 19.32
CA ASN A 194 -10.28 -7.02 18.23
C ASN A 194 -10.12 -6.34 16.86
N CYS A 195 -9.05 -5.57 16.65
CA CYS A 195 -8.79 -4.94 15.35
C CYS A 195 -8.31 -5.98 14.33
N SER A 196 -8.85 -5.92 13.10
CA SER A 196 -8.25 -6.59 11.93
C SER A 196 -6.74 -6.30 11.93
N ALA A 197 -5.92 -7.34 11.77
CA ALA A 197 -4.48 -7.17 11.67
C ALA A 197 -4.00 -7.62 10.29
N LEU A 198 -3.10 -6.84 9.70
CA LEU A 198 -2.43 -7.16 8.45
C LEU A 198 -0.96 -7.43 8.73
N THR A 199 -0.53 -8.66 8.47
CA THR A 199 0.88 -9.06 8.49
C THR A 199 1.39 -9.14 7.05
N LEU A 200 2.50 -8.47 6.74
CA LEU A 200 3.24 -8.66 5.50
C LEU A 200 4.54 -9.40 5.80
N LYS A 201 4.83 -10.46 5.05
CA LYS A 201 6.12 -11.18 5.11
C LYS A 201 6.83 -11.07 3.79
N LEU A 202 8.13 -10.83 3.81
CA LEU A 202 8.94 -10.64 2.60
C LEU A 202 9.88 -11.82 2.40
N TRP A 203 9.84 -12.43 1.22
CA TRP A 203 10.67 -13.59 0.88
C TRP A 203 11.42 -13.37 -0.42
N LYS A 204 12.75 -13.42 -0.34
CA LYS A 204 13.61 -13.36 -1.52
C LYS A 204 13.76 -14.73 -2.15
N GLY A 205 13.39 -14.84 -3.42
CA GLY A 205 13.66 -16.04 -4.22
C GLY A 205 12.52 -16.35 -5.18
N VAL A 206 12.61 -17.52 -5.82
CA VAL A 206 11.49 -18.06 -6.59
C VAL A 206 10.55 -18.83 -5.68
N TYR A 207 9.24 -18.72 -5.94
CA TYR A 207 8.21 -19.25 -5.05
C TYR A 207 8.38 -20.74 -4.71
N HIS A 208 8.66 -21.57 -5.71
CA HIS A 208 8.76 -23.03 -5.54
C HIS A 208 9.89 -23.45 -4.59
N GLU A 209 10.96 -22.66 -4.48
CA GLU A 209 12.07 -22.92 -3.56
C GLU A 209 11.75 -22.47 -2.13
N ARG A 210 10.85 -21.48 -1.99
CA ARG A 210 10.47 -20.89 -0.70
C ARG A 210 9.22 -21.51 -0.10
N TYR A 211 8.49 -22.32 -0.85
CA TYR A 211 7.20 -22.86 -0.41
C TYR A 211 7.29 -23.59 0.94
N SER A 212 8.35 -24.36 1.18
CA SER A 212 8.58 -25.05 2.45
C SER A 212 8.72 -24.11 3.65
N ASP A 213 9.13 -22.86 3.43
CA ASP A 213 9.33 -21.88 4.49
C ASP A 213 8.00 -21.22 4.91
N MET A 214 6.93 -21.43 4.14
CA MET A 214 5.64 -20.74 4.26
C MET A 214 4.45 -21.66 4.59
N VAL A 215 4.68 -22.97 4.65
CA VAL A 215 3.65 -24.01 4.97
C VAL A 215 3.64 -24.29 6.46
#